data_AF-A0AAT9I7Q3-F1
#
_entry.id   AF-A0AAT9I7Q3-F1
#
_cell.length_a   1.000
_cell.length_b   1.000
_cell.length_c   1.000
_cell.angle_alpha   90.00
_cell.angle_beta   90.00
_cell.angle_gamma   90.00
#
_symmetry.space_group_name_H-M   'P 1'
#
loop_
_entity.id
_entity.type
_entity.pdbx_description
1 polymer ?
#
loop_
_entity_poly.entity_id
_entity_poly.type
_entity_poly.pdbx_seq_one_letter_code
_entity_poly.pdbx_strand_id
1 'polypeptide(L)'
;MINKERLKRLLIYAAKCVSGVLIVFLLSWLLDYQDVIWVLISVMLVLSPDGSDAVTLAVTRIKANIVGAAAGFLLLLVHPNMLLMMCIAVFITVILCNILSLEAATRTALAATIIVMTHEAGQHLWDTAVGRVISVLAGCLLGLLITFLFHNRYTQHTAEYILSKTDRGGE
;
A
#
# COMPACT_ATOMS: atom_id res chain seq x y z
N MET A 1 9.97 -31.04 3.91
CA MET A 1 8.72 -30.95 4.72
C MET A 1 8.25 -29.50 4.72
N ILE A 2 7.11 -29.20 4.09
CA ILE A 2 6.51 -27.85 4.11
C ILE A 2 6.01 -27.57 5.53
N ASN A 3 6.52 -26.50 6.14
CA ASN A 3 6.11 -26.08 7.48
C ASN A 3 4.68 -25.52 7.41
N LYS A 4 3.70 -26.21 8.04
CA LYS A 4 2.26 -25.86 8.00
C LYS A 4 2.00 -24.40 8.34
N GLU A 5 2.76 -23.84 9.27
CA GLU A 5 2.69 -22.42 9.67
C GLU A 5 3.08 -21.44 8.56
N ARG A 6 4.08 -21.79 7.75
CA ARG A 6 4.48 -20.96 6.59
C ARG A 6 3.40 -20.98 5.51
N LEU A 7 2.78 -22.14 5.27
CA LEU A 7 1.71 -22.28 4.31
C LEU A 7 0.48 -21.47 4.72
N LYS A 8 0.10 -21.52 6.00
CA LYS A 8 -1.01 -20.73 6.54
C LYS A 8 -0.80 -19.23 6.31
N ARG A 9 0.37 -18.69 6.65
CA ARG A 9 0.70 -17.26 6.42
C ARG A 9 0.68 -16.88 4.94
N LEU A 10 1.17 -17.76 4.06
CA LEU A 10 1.11 -17.56 2.61
C LEU A 10 -0.33 -17.50 2.11
N LEU A 11 -1.20 -18.42 2.55
CA LEU A 11 -2.60 -18.45 2.13
C LEU A 11 -3.36 -17.20 2.60
N ILE A 12 -3.12 -16.75 3.83
CA ILE A 12 -3.74 -15.52 4.33
C ILE A 12 -3.27 -14.30 3.53
N TYR A 13 -1.96 -14.21 3.26
CA TYR A 13 -1.44 -13.13 2.43
C TYR A 13 -2.01 -13.16 0.99
N ALA A 14 -2.11 -14.35 0.38
CA ALA A 14 -2.75 -14.50 -0.92
C ALA A 14 -4.23 -14.07 -0.89
N ALA A 15 -4.96 -14.42 0.16
CA ALA A 15 -6.34 -13.99 0.35
C ALA A 15 -6.48 -12.46 0.51
N LYS A 16 -5.54 -11.80 1.20
CA LYS A 16 -5.48 -10.32 1.26
C LYS A 16 -5.27 -9.71 -0.13
N CYS A 17 -4.36 -10.25 -0.92
CA CYS A 17 -4.12 -9.75 -2.28
C CYS A 17 -5.34 -9.93 -3.17
N VAL A 18 -5.96 -11.12 -3.17
CA VAL A 18 -7.17 -11.39 -3.96
C VAL A 18 -8.34 -10.51 -3.52
N SER A 19 -8.58 -10.36 -2.21
CA SER A 19 -9.61 -9.45 -1.71
C SER A 19 -9.34 -7.99 -2.10
N GLY A 20 -8.08 -7.55 -2.08
CA GLY A 20 -7.70 -6.23 -2.58
C GLY A 20 -8.06 -6.02 -4.05
N VAL A 21 -7.75 -6.99 -4.91
CA VAL A 21 -8.14 -6.95 -6.32
C VAL A 21 -9.66 -6.85 -6.46
N LEU A 22 -10.40 -7.75 -5.82
CA LEU A 22 -11.86 -7.80 -5.93
C LEU A 22 -12.53 -6.51 -5.44
N ILE A 23 -12.10 -5.97 -4.30
CA ILE A 23 -12.65 -4.74 -3.72
C ILE A 23 -12.37 -3.54 -4.63
N VAL A 24 -11.14 -3.41 -5.14
CA VAL A 24 -10.80 -2.30 -6.03
C VAL A 24 -11.61 -2.35 -7.31
N PHE A 25 -11.69 -3.51 -7.98
CA PHE A 25 -12.51 -3.64 -9.19
C PHE A 25 -14.00 -3.36 -8.93
N LEU A 26 -14.54 -3.84 -7.82
CA LEU A 26 -15.95 -3.59 -7.46
C LEU A 26 -16.21 -2.10 -7.21
N LEU A 27 -15.35 -1.43 -6.44
CA LEU A 27 -15.47 0.00 -6.16
C LEU A 27 -15.28 0.85 -7.42
N SER A 28 -14.30 0.51 -8.25
CA SER A 28 -14.06 1.21 -9.51
C SER A 28 -15.24 1.07 -10.47
N TRP A 29 -15.88 -0.10 -10.54
CA TRP A 29 -17.10 -0.30 -11.32
C TRP A 29 -18.28 0.52 -10.78
N LEU A 30 -18.44 0.59 -9.45
CA LEU A 30 -19.52 1.35 -8.83
C LEU A 30 -19.37 2.87 -8.97
N LEU A 31 -18.13 3.36 -9.01
CA LEU A 31 -17.79 4.78 -9.05
C LEU A 31 -17.38 5.27 -10.46
N ASP A 32 -17.41 4.41 -11.47
CA ASP A 32 -16.91 4.66 -12.83
C ASP A 32 -15.48 5.22 -12.87
N TYR A 33 -14.63 4.73 -11.98
CA TYR A 33 -13.28 5.25 -11.80
C TYR A 33 -12.31 4.65 -12.83
N GLN A 34 -11.66 5.50 -13.63
CA GLN A 34 -10.85 5.06 -14.78
C GLN A 34 -9.43 4.62 -14.40
N ASP A 35 -8.85 5.17 -13.33
CA ASP A 35 -7.45 4.94 -12.94
C ASP A 35 -7.25 3.69 -12.05
N VAL A 36 -8.00 2.62 -12.33
CA VAL A 36 -8.09 1.39 -11.52
C VAL A 36 -6.71 0.77 -11.26
N ILE A 37 -5.85 0.74 -12.28
CA ILE A 37 -4.52 0.12 -12.22
C ILE A 37 -3.66 0.77 -11.14
N TRP A 38 -3.73 2.09 -10.99
CA TRP A 38 -2.90 2.84 -10.04
C TRP A 38 -3.37 2.66 -8.61
N VAL A 39 -4.68 2.52 -8.40
CA VAL A 39 -5.26 2.12 -7.12
C VAL A 39 -4.78 0.72 -6.75
N LEU A 40 -4.85 -0.25 -7.69
CA LEU A 40 -4.39 -1.62 -7.47
C LEU A 40 -2.91 -1.69 -7.08
N ILE A 41 -2.04 -1.01 -7.83
CA ILE A 41 -0.61 -0.94 -7.50
C ILE A 41 -0.43 -0.41 -6.09
N SER A 42 -1.12 0.67 -5.74
CA SER A 42 -1.01 1.32 -4.43
C SER A 42 -1.49 0.44 -3.28
N VAL A 43 -2.57 -0.35 -3.47
CA VAL A 43 -2.99 -1.36 -2.50
C VAL A 43 -1.87 -2.39 -2.28
N MET A 44 -1.27 -2.91 -3.36
CA MET A 44 -0.21 -3.93 -3.26
C MET A 44 1.06 -3.41 -2.58
N LEU A 45 1.36 -2.12 -2.73
CA LEU A 45 2.49 -1.49 -2.03
C LEU A 45 2.28 -1.49 -0.51
N VAL A 46 1.04 -1.31 -0.04
CA VAL A 46 0.72 -1.26 1.39
C VAL A 46 0.53 -2.64 2.00
N LEU A 47 -0.06 -3.59 1.27
CA LEU A 47 -0.29 -4.94 1.77
C LEU A 47 1.02 -5.62 2.21
N SER A 48 0.98 -6.21 3.39
CA SER A 48 2.12 -6.92 3.97
C SER A 48 1.72 -8.34 4.40
N PRO A 49 2.63 -9.33 4.25
CA PRO A 49 2.45 -10.65 4.84
C PRO A 49 2.27 -10.56 6.36
N ASP A 50 1.49 -11.49 6.91
CA ASP A 50 1.08 -11.50 8.32
C ASP A 50 2.25 -11.58 9.31
N GLY A 51 2.11 -10.79 10.38
CA GLY A 51 3.00 -10.70 11.54
C GLY A 51 2.34 -9.83 12.63
N SER A 52 2.89 -9.86 13.85
CA SER A 52 2.44 -9.01 14.97
C SER A 52 2.42 -7.52 14.60
N ASP A 53 3.33 -7.09 13.72
CA ASP A 53 3.52 -5.70 13.35
C ASP A 53 2.93 -5.34 11.97
N ALA A 54 2.04 -6.19 11.42
CA ALA A 54 1.50 -5.98 10.07
C ALA A 54 0.75 -4.64 9.93
N VAL A 55 0.00 -4.23 10.95
CA VAL A 55 -0.71 -2.94 10.95
C VAL A 55 0.27 -1.78 11.06
N THR A 56 1.25 -1.86 11.96
CA THR A 56 2.31 -0.85 12.11
C THR A 56 3.06 -0.65 10.80
N LEU A 57 3.44 -1.74 10.13
CA LEU A 57 4.12 -1.68 8.85
C LEU A 57 3.24 -1.10 7.74
N ALA A 58 1.94 -1.44 7.69
CA ALA A 58 1.01 -0.83 6.75
C ALA A 58 0.88 0.68 6.97
N VAL A 59 0.79 1.15 8.22
CA VAL A 59 0.74 2.58 8.55
C VAL A 59 2.04 3.29 8.15
N THR A 60 3.21 2.69 8.41
CA THR A 60 4.51 3.22 7.98
C THR A 60 4.56 3.36 6.45
N ARG A 61 4.05 2.37 5.72
CA ARG A 61 3.96 2.43 4.25
C ARG A 61 3.02 3.53 3.78
N ILE A 62 1.88 3.75 4.41
CA ILE A 62 0.96 4.84 4.02
C ILE A 62 1.64 6.19 4.20
N LYS A 63 2.29 6.44 5.35
CA LYS A 63 3.05 7.68 5.58
C LYS A 63 4.12 7.87 4.51
N ALA A 64 4.86 6.83 4.17
CA ALA A 64 5.90 6.87 3.16
C ALA A 64 5.33 7.13 1.74
N ASN A 65 4.23 6.48 1.37
CA ASN A 65 3.55 6.71 0.09
C ASN A 65 3.01 8.15 -0.02
N ILE A 66 2.49 8.73 1.06
CA ILE A 66 2.08 10.15 1.09
C ILE A 66 3.27 11.07 0.84
N VAL A 67 4.42 10.81 1.47
CA VAL A 67 5.66 11.58 1.25
C VAL A 67 6.09 11.48 -0.21
N GLY A 68 6.10 10.29 -0.79
CA GLY A 68 6.46 10.07 -2.18
C GLY A 68 5.49 10.75 -3.16
N ALA A 69 4.18 10.60 -2.94
CA ALA A 69 3.16 11.25 -3.75
C ALA A 69 3.27 12.78 -3.70
N ALA A 70 3.51 13.35 -2.51
CA ALA A 70 3.72 14.78 -2.34
C ALA A 70 4.99 15.27 -3.05
N ALA A 71 6.11 14.56 -2.90
CA ALA A 71 7.36 14.89 -3.58
C ALA A 71 7.20 14.83 -5.11
N GLY A 72 6.61 13.76 -5.64
CA GLY A 72 6.35 13.62 -7.07
C GLY A 72 5.44 14.72 -7.61
N PHE A 73 4.37 15.03 -6.88
CA PHE A 73 3.42 16.08 -7.26
C PHE A 73 4.07 17.46 -7.27
N LEU A 74 4.81 17.84 -6.22
CA LEU A 74 5.47 19.15 -6.13
C LEU A 74 6.51 19.35 -7.23
N LEU A 75 7.33 18.34 -7.51
CA LEU A 75 8.41 18.45 -8.49
C LEU A 75 7.89 18.48 -9.93
N LEU A 76 6.71 17.90 -10.18
CA LEU A 76 6.04 18.04 -11.46
C LEU A 76 5.68 19.49 -11.80
N LEU A 77 5.45 20.34 -10.80
CA LEU A 77 5.07 21.75 -10.99
C LEU A 77 6.25 22.66 -11.37
N VAL A 78 7.49 22.19 -11.18
CA VAL A 78 8.67 23.06 -11.29
C VAL A 78 9.15 23.19 -12.73
N HIS A 79 9.23 22.10 -13.49
CA HIS A 79 9.87 22.13 -14.81
C HIS A 79 9.39 21.01 -15.75
N PRO A 80 9.26 21.27 -17.06
CA PRO A 80 8.79 20.27 -18.03
C PRO A 80 9.79 19.14 -18.32
N ASN A 81 11.06 19.25 -17.91
CA ASN A 81 12.03 18.17 -18.09
C ASN A 81 11.77 17.02 -17.11
N MET A 82 11.01 16.03 -17.56
CA MET A 82 10.57 14.90 -16.75
C MET A 82 11.73 14.07 -16.18
N LEU A 83 12.80 13.84 -16.95
CA LEU A 83 13.94 13.03 -16.48
C LEU A 83 14.65 13.71 -15.30
N LEU A 84 14.99 14.99 -15.45
CA LEU A 84 15.67 15.74 -14.40
C LEU A 84 14.79 15.86 -13.15
N MET A 85 13.51 16.20 -13.31
CA MET A 85 12.59 16.32 -12.18
C MET A 85 12.37 14.99 -11.47
N MET A 86 12.31 13.86 -12.21
CA MET A 86 12.16 12.54 -11.61
C MET A 86 13.39 12.13 -10.81
N CYS A 87 14.61 12.40 -11.31
CA CYS A 87 15.84 12.17 -10.55
C CYS A 87 15.84 12.96 -9.23
N ILE A 88 15.45 14.24 -9.28
CA ILE A 88 15.37 15.11 -8.10
C ILE A 88 14.28 14.62 -7.14
N ALA A 89 13.09 14.26 -7.63
CA ALA A 89 11.99 13.79 -6.80
C ALA A 89 12.33 12.48 -6.07
N VAL A 90 12.98 11.53 -6.76
CA VAL A 90 13.47 10.29 -6.16
C VAL A 90 14.50 10.60 -5.07
N PHE A 91 15.47 11.46 -5.36
CA PHE A 91 16.50 11.86 -4.39
C PHE A 91 15.89 12.49 -3.13
N ILE A 92 14.99 13.47 -3.31
CA ILE A 92 14.28 14.13 -2.22
C ILE A 92 13.45 13.13 -1.42
N THR A 93 12.75 12.21 -2.09
CA THR A 93 11.91 11.20 -1.41
C THR A 93 12.74 10.29 -0.51
N VAL A 94 13.94 9.87 -0.94
CA VAL A 94 14.85 9.07 -0.09
C VAL A 94 15.28 9.87 1.13
N ILE A 95 15.68 11.14 0.95
CA ILE A 95 16.09 12.00 2.07
C ILE A 95 14.94 12.21 3.05
N LEU A 96 13.74 12.52 2.56
CA LEU A 96 12.56 12.71 3.41
C LEU A 96 12.17 11.43 4.15
N CYS A 97 12.22 10.27 3.49
CA CYS A 97 11.98 8.99 4.16
C CYS A 97 13.00 8.74 5.29
N ASN A 98 14.27 9.09 5.07
CA ASN A 98 15.32 8.95 6.08
C ASN A 98 15.10 9.88 7.28
N ILE A 99 14.84 11.16 7.03
CA ILE A 99 14.60 12.17 8.09
C ILE A 99 13.35 11.82 8.93
N LEU A 100 12.33 11.22 8.31
CA LEU A 100 11.09 10.81 8.97
C LEU A 100 11.14 9.39 9.56
N SER A 101 12.30 8.72 9.53
CA SER A 101 12.49 7.34 10.01
C SER A 101 11.54 6.33 9.35
N LEU A 102 11.28 6.49 8.04
CA LEU A 102 10.41 5.64 7.22
C LEU A 102 11.20 4.69 6.30
N GLU A 103 12.46 4.41 6.63
CA GLU A 103 13.41 3.65 5.80
C GLU A 103 12.88 2.29 5.33
N ALA A 104 12.15 1.58 6.21
CA ALA A 104 11.53 0.29 5.89
C ALA A 104 10.50 0.36 4.75
N ALA A 105 9.98 1.56 4.46
CA ALA A 105 8.97 1.82 3.44
C ALA A 105 9.45 2.71 2.28
N THR A 106 10.74 3.07 2.22
CA THR A 106 11.30 3.93 1.16
C THR A 106 10.99 3.41 -0.24
N ARG A 107 11.07 2.09 -0.47
CA ARG A 107 10.74 1.49 -1.79
C ARG A 107 9.30 1.79 -2.22
N THR A 108 8.36 1.78 -1.29
CA THR A 108 6.96 2.09 -1.57
C THR A 108 6.76 3.58 -1.82
N ALA A 109 7.43 4.45 -1.08
CA ALA A 109 7.44 5.89 -1.33
C ALA A 109 7.97 6.25 -2.72
N LEU A 110 9.05 5.59 -3.14
CA LEU A 110 9.61 5.77 -4.48
C LEU A 110 8.63 5.33 -5.57
N ALA A 111 7.94 4.21 -5.37
CA ALA A 111 6.89 3.79 -6.29
C ALA A 111 5.75 4.82 -6.37
N ALA A 112 5.27 5.35 -5.23
CA ALA A 112 4.28 6.44 -5.23
C ALA A 112 4.76 7.70 -5.96
N THR A 113 6.02 8.08 -5.78
CA THR A 113 6.64 9.21 -6.49
C THR A 113 6.58 9.01 -8.00
N ILE A 114 6.98 7.82 -8.46
CA ILE A 114 6.98 7.48 -9.89
C ILE A 114 5.55 7.41 -10.44
N ILE A 115 4.60 6.82 -9.70
CA ILE A 115 3.18 6.75 -10.10
C ILE A 115 2.63 8.16 -10.35
N VAL A 116 2.86 9.10 -9.43
CA VAL A 116 2.36 10.48 -9.56
C VAL A 116 3.02 11.22 -10.71
N MET A 117 4.30 10.97 -10.98
CA MET A 117 5.03 11.62 -12.08
C MET A 117 4.80 10.96 -13.44
N THR A 118 4.19 9.77 -13.50
CA THR A 118 3.95 9.05 -14.75
C THR A 118 2.68 9.56 -15.43
N HIS A 119 2.84 10.06 -16.66
CA HIS A 119 1.78 10.65 -17.47
C HIS A 119 1.63 9.89 -18.78
N GLU A 120 0.40 9.76 -19.26
CA GLU A 120 0.12 9.26 -20.60
C GLU A 120 0.27 10.39 -21.61
N ALA A 121 0.81 10.07 -22.80
CA ALA A 121 0.97 11.06 -23.85
C ALA A 121 -0.40 11.58 -24.31
N GLY A 122 -0.63 12.90 -24.20
CA GLY A 122 -1.84 13.57 -24.68
C GLY A 122 -2.87 13.96 -23.62
N GLN A 123 -2.66 13.63 -22.33
CA GLN A 123 -3.51 14.12 -21.24
C GLN A 123 -2.98 15.40 -20.60
N HIS A 124 -3.89 16.22 -20.03
CA HIS A 124 -3.50 17.38 -19.23
C HIS A 124 -2.70 16.91 -18.00
N LEU A 125 -1.45 17.37 -17.90
CA LEU A 125 -0.52 17.00 -16.83
C LEU A 125 -1.13 17.15 -15.44
N TRP A 126 -1.92 18.21 -15.23
CA TRP A 126 -2.55 18.49 -13.94
C TRP A 126 -3.65 17.50 -13.57
N ASP A 127 -4.57 17.22 -14.49
CA ASP A 127 -5.69 16.31 -14.23
C ASP A 127 -5.19 14.89 -13.97
N THR A 128 -4.17 14.46 -14.73
CA THR A 128 -3.53 13.17 -14.53
C THR A 128 -2.79 13.12 -13.19
N ALA A 129 -1.95 14.10 -12.85
CA ALA A 129 -1.19 14.10 -11.61
C ALA A 129 -2.10 14.06 -10.36
N VAL A 130 -3.19 14.84 -10.37
CA VAL A 130 -4.18 14.83 -9.27
C VAL A 130 -4.89 13.49 -9.19
N GLY A 131 -5.33 12.93 -10.32
CA GLY A 131 -5.92 11.58 -10.37
C GLY A 131 -4.97 10.49 -9.86
N ARG A 132 -3.67 10.60 -10.14
CA ARG A 132 -2.64 9.69 -9.62
C ARG A 132 -2.46 9.83 -8.11
N VAL A 133 -2.44 11.05 -7.57
CA VAL A 133 -2.39 11.27 -6.11
C VAL A 133 -3.61 10.66 -5.44
N ILE A 134 -4.81 10.89 -5.96
CA ILE A 134 -6.05 10.31 -5.45
C ILE A 134 -5.99 8.78 -5.49
N SER A 135 -5.49 8.21 -6.59
CA SER A 135 -5.34 6.76 -6.74
C SER A 135 -4.40 6.16 -5.68
N VAL A 136 -3.27 6.84 -5.41
CA VAL A 136 -2.31 6.42 -4.38
C VAL A 136 -2.94 6.47 -3.00
N LEU A 137 -3.63 7.56 -2.66
CA LEU A 137 -4.29 7.72 -1.37
C LEU A 137 -5.42 6.70 -1.18
N ALA A 138 -6.26 6.51 -2.19
CA ALA A 138 -7.34 5.53 -2.16
C ALA A 138 -6.81 4.11 -1.97
N GLY A 139 -5.78 3.72 -2.73
CA GLY A 139 -5.14 2.41 -2.58
C GLY A 139 -4.46 2.23 -1.22
N CYS A 140 -3.87 3.29 -0.66
CA CYS A 140 -3.30 3.26 0.68
C CYS A 140 -4.35 2.99 1.76
N LEU A 141 -5.51 3.67 1.68
CA LEU A 141 -6.63 3.50 2.61
C LEU A 141 -7.24 2.10 2.50
N LEU A 142 -7.46 1.61 1.28
CA LEU A 142 -7.98 0.26 1.05
C LEU A 142 -7.00 -0.82 1.53
N GLY A 143 -5.70 -0.65 1.27
CA GLY A 143 -4.66 -1.56 1.76
C GLY A 143 -4.61 -1.64 3.29
N LEU A 144 -4.79 -0.50 3.97
CA LEU A 144 -4.92 -0.46 5.44
C LEU A 144 -6.16 -1.21 5.92
N LEU A 145 -7.31 -0.92 5.31
CA LEU A 145 -8.59 -1.52 5.68
C LEU A 145 -8.53 -3.04 5.56
N ILE A 146 -8.02 -3.56 4.45
CA ILE A 146 -7.83 -5.00 4.24
C ILE A 146 -6.87 -5.58 5.28
N THR A 147 -5.74 -4.91 5.51
CA THR A 147 -4.75 -5.35 6.52
C THR A 147 -5.39 -5.44 7.90
N PHE A 148 -6.19 -4.43 8.28
CA PHE A 148 -6.88 -4.37 9.56
C PHE A 148 -7.94 -5.48 9.70
N LEU A 149 -8.80 -5.67 8.69
CA LEU A 149 -9.85 -6.70 8.70
C LEU A 149 -9.28 -8.11 8.88
N PHE A 150 -8.22 -8.42 8.16
CA PHE A 150 -7.56 -9.73 8.26
C PHE A 150 -6.76 -9.89 9.55
N HIS A 151 -6.09 -8.84 10.02
CA HIS A 151 -5.37 -8.89 11.29
C HIS A 151 -6.33 -9.10 12.46
N ASN A 152 -7.45 -8.38 12.52
CA ASN A 152 -8.46 -8.54 13.56
C ASN A 152 -9.03 -9.98 13.57
N ARG A 153 -9.39 -10.53 12.41
CA ARG A 153 -9.89 -11.91 12.27
C ARG A 153 -8.86 -12.95 12.71
N TYR A 154 -7.58 -12.74 12.40
CA TYR A 154 -6.51 -13.68 12.77
C TYR A 154 -6.20 -13.67 14.28
N THR A 155 -6.13 -12.48 14.88
CA THR A 155 -5.91 -12.31 16.32
C THR A 155 -7.05 -12.94 17.12
N GLN A 156 -8.31 -12.79 16.67
CA GLN A 156 -9.45 -13.44 17.31
C GLN A 156 -9.42 -14.97 17.20
N HIS A 157 -9.13 -15.54 16.02
CA HIS A 157 -9.00 -16.99 15.88
C HIS A 157 -7.86 -17.59 16.72
N THR A 158 -6.77 -16.84 16.93
CA THR A 158 -5.65 -17.29 17.76
C THR A 158 -6.03 -17.24 19.25
N ALA A 159 -6.73 -16.19 19.69
CA ALA A 159 -7.24 -16.07 21.05
C ALA A 159 -8.25 -17.18 21.38
N GLU A 160 -9.21 -17.46 20.49
CA GLU A 160 -10.19 -18.55 20.64
C GLU A 160 -9.52 -19.93 20.71
N TYR A 161 -8.51 -20.19 19.87
CA TYR A 161 -7.78 -21.46 19.88
C TYR A 161 -7.00 -21.67 21.20
N ILE A 162 -6.37 -20.62 21.73
CA ILE A 162 -5.64 -20.69 23.00
C ILE A 162 -6.61 -20.94 24.16
N LEU A 163 -7.71 -20.18 24.21
CA LEU A 163 -8.74 -20.35 25.24
C LEU A 163 -9.38 -21.75 25.18
N SER A 164 -9.69 -22.26 23.99
CA SER A 164 -10.19 -23.63 23.77
C SER A 164 -9.20 -24.71 24.20
N LYS A 165 -7.89 -24.47 24.12
CA LYS A 165 -6.86 -25.44 24.51
C LYS A 165 -6.63 -25.43 26.02
N THR A 166 -6.68 -24.27 26.66
CA THR A 166 -6.60 -24.15 28.13
C THR A 166 -7.76 -24.87 28.81
N ASP A 167 -8.95 -24.85 28.22
CA ASP A 167 -10.15 -25.52 28.75
C ASP A 167 -10.08 -27.06 28.64
N ARG A 168 -9.25 -27.60 27.73
CA ARG A 168 -9.07 -29.06 27.54
C ARG A 168 -7.80 -29.64 28.18
N GLY A 169 -6.95 -28.79 28.76
CA GLY A 169 -5.69 -29.20 29.40
C GLY A 169 -5.75 -29.26 30.93
N GLY A 170 -6.94 -29.08 31.50
CA GLY A 170 -7.20 -29.04 32.95
C GLY A 170 -7.86 -30.30 33.52
N GLU A 171 -7.88 -31.42 32.79
CA GLU A 171 -8.34 -32.74 33.25
C GLU A 171 -7.16 -33.72 33.38
#